data_AF-A0A7C3Z073-F1
#
_entry.id   AF-A0A7C3Z073-F1
#
_cell.length_a   1.000
_cell.length_b   1.000
_cell.length_c   1.000
_cell.angle_alpha   90.00
_cell.angle_beta   90.00
_cell.angle_gamma   90.00
#
_symmetry.space_group_name_H-M   'P 1'
#
loop_
_entity.id
_entity.type
_entity.pdbx_description
1 polymer ?
#
loop_
_entity_poly.entity_id
_entity_poly.type
_entity_poly.pdbx_seq_one_letter_code
_entity_poly.pdbx_strand_id
1 'polypeptide(L)' 'MTVSIAMAGKGGTGKTTFCALTIRELVKRGLGPVLAVDADANANLHEALGVTVDSTLADAISR' A
#
# COMPACT_ATOMS: atom_id res chain seq x y z
N MET A 1 9.67 -4.06 17.46
CA MET A 1 9.02 -5.29 16.97
C MET A 1 8.12 -4.86 15.82
N THR A 2 8.19 -5.53 14.67
CA THR A 2 7.44 -5.13 13.46
C THR A 2 6.16 -5.95 13.37
N VAL A 3 5.04 -5.31 13.00
CA VAL A 3 3.77 -5.99 12.74
C VAL A 3 3.52 -5.99 11.24
N SER A 4 3.36 -7.18 10.66
CA SER A 4 3.04 -7.35 9.24
C SER A 4 1.55 -7.65 9.07
N ILE A 5 0.88 -6.90 8.21
CA ILE A 5 -0.56 -7.03 7.95
C ILE A 5 -0.74 -7.28 6.45
N ALA A 6 -1.37 -8.40 6.09
CA ALA A 6 -1.72 -8.73 4.71
C ALA A 6 -3.24 -8.60 4.50
N MET A 7 -3.64 -7.86 3.47
CA MET A 7 -5.05 -7.66 3.13
C MET A 7 -5.48 -8.64 2.03
N ALA A 8 -6.32 -9.62 2.35
CA ALA A 8 -6.81 -10.64 1.43
C ALA A 8 -8.35 -10.61 1.30
N GLY A 9 -8.88 -11.16 0.20
CA GLY A 9 -10.31 -11.16 -0.10
C GLY A 9 -10.63 -11.10 -1.60
N LYS A 10 -11.89 -11.31 -1.97
CA LYS A 10 -12.34 -11.35 -3.37
C LYS A 10 -12.04 -10.03 -4.11
N GLY A 11 -11.93 -10.09 -5.44
CA GLY A 11 -11.81 -8.90 -6.28
C GLY A 11 -12.99 -7.95 -6.04
N GLY A 12 -12.71 -6.65 -5.95
CA GLY A 12 -13.75 -5.62 -5.78
C GLY A 12 -14.31 -5.43 -4.35
N THR A 13 -13.82 -6.15 -3.33
CA THR A 13 -14.31 -6.00 -1.94
C THR A 13 -13.73 -4.78 -1.19
N GLY A 14 -13.02 -3.88 -1.87
CA GLY A 14 -12.48 -2.65 -1.27
C GLY A 14 -11.17 -2.81 -0.49
N LYS A 15 -10.39 -3.87 -0.72
CA LYS A 15 -9.12 -4.13 -0.02
C LYS A 15 -8.14 -2.94 -0.10
N THR A 16 -7.92 -2.43 -1.31
CA THR A 16 -7.00 -1.29 -1.55
C THR A 16 -7.47 -0.05 -0.81
N THR A 17 -8.79 0.24 -0.85
CA THR A 17 -9.40 1.36 -0.11
C THR A 17 -9.19 1.21 1.39
N PHE A 18 -9.46 0.02 1.93
CA PHE A 18 -9.29 -0.26 3.36
C PHE A 18 -7.81 -0.15 3.79
N CYS A 19 -6.89 -0.65 2.96
CA CYS A 19 -5.46 -0.54 3.18
C CYS A 19 -5.02 0.94 3.22
N ALA A 20 -5.43 1.75 2.23
CA ALA A 20 -5.10 3.17 2.17
C ALA A 20 -5.64 3.95 3.40
N LEU A 21 -6.89 3.69 3.81
CA LEU A 21 -7.48 4.32 5.00
C LEU A 21 -6.73 3.92 6.28
N THR A 22 -6.35 2.65 6.40
CA THR A 22 -5.58 2.15 7.54
C THR A 22 -4.22 2.83 7.62
N ILE A 23 -3.48 2.88 6.51
CA ILE A 23 -2.18 3.56 6.43
C ILE A 23 -2.31 5.03 6.81
N ARG A 24 -3.30 5.75 6.24
CA ARG A 24 -3.56 7.15 6.57
C ARG A 24 -3.81 7.35 8.06
N GLU A 25 -4.58 6.47 8.69
CA GLU A 25 -4.89 6.57 10.12
C GLU A 25 -3.69 6.26 11.01
N LEU A 26 -2.87 5.25 10.67
CA LEU A 26 -1.63 4.94 11.38
C LEU A 26 -0.66 6.13 11.35
N VAL A 27 -0.46 6.72 10.17
CA VAL A 27 0.41 7.89 9.99
C VAL A 27 -0.12 9.10 10.77
N LYS A 28 -1.42 9.39 10.67
CA LYS A 28 -2.06 10.49 11.43
C LYS A 28 -1.88 10.36 12.94
N ARG A 29 -1.88 9.14 13.47
CA ARG A 29 -1.70 8.86 14.90
C ARG A 29 -0.23 8.80 15.34
N GLY A 30 0.72 8.99 14.43
CA GLY A 30 2.15 8.84 14.73
C GLY A 30 2.57 7.39 15.00
N LEU A 31 1.77 6.42 14.55
CA LEU A 31 2.04 4.99 14.71
C LEU A 31 2.88 4.51 13.51
N GLY A 32 4.13 4.97 13.46
CA GLY A 32 5.06 4.70 12.36
C GLY A 32 6.52 4.55 12.81
N PRO A 33 7.42 4.08 11.93
CA PRO A 33 7.31 4.09 10.46
C PRO A 33 6.38 3.01 9.86
N VAL A 34 5.72 3.34 8.75
CA VAL A 34 4.83 2.45 7.99
C VAL A 34 5.45 2.14 6.63
N LEU A 35 5.58 0.86 6.29
CA LEU A 35 5.95 0.38 4.96
C LEU A 35 4.70 -0.22 4.29
N ALA A 36 4.27 0.38 3.19
CA ALA A 36 3.16 -0.10 2.38
C ALA A 36 3.69 -0.77 1.11
N VAL A 37 3.18 -1.97 0.81
CA VAL A 37 3.54 -2.72 -0.40
C VAL A 37 2.26 -2.98 -1.18
N ASP A 38 2.19 -2.50 -2.41
CA ASP A 38 1.12 -2.87 -3.33
C ASP A 38 1.49 -4.19 -4.02
N ALA A 39 0.72 -5.23 -3.71
CA ALA A 39 0.91 -6.57 -4.28
C ALA A 39 -0.12 -6.87 -5.38
N ASP A 40 -0.93 -5.89 -5.79
CA ASP A 40 -1.85 -6.01 -6.92
C ASP A 40 -1.09 -5.75 -8.23
N ALA A 41 -1.36 -6.57 -9.25
CA ALA A 41 -0.79 -6.37 -10.59
C ALA A 41 -1.29 -5.05 -11.22
N ASN A 42 -2.50 -4.64 -10.87
CA ASN A 42 -3.02 -3.32 -11.21
C ASN A 42 -2.78 -2.39 -10.01
N ALA A 43 -1.59 -1.77 -9.97
CA ALA A 43 -1.15 -0.96 -8.85
C ALA A 43 -2.08 0.26 -8.65
N ASN A 44 -2.91 0.23 -7.61
CA ASN A 44 -3.92 1.27 -7.34
C ASN A 44 -3.73 1.93 -5.96
N LEU A 45 -2.83 1.39 -5.12
CA LEU A 45 -2.65 1.88 -3.75
C LEU A 45 -2.04 3.28 -3.72
N HIS A 46 -1.12 3.58 -4.63
CA HIS A 46 -0.47 4.89 -4.72
C HIS A 46 -1.46 6.00 -5.06
N GLU A 47 -2.37 5.76 -6.01
CA GLU A 47 -3.46 6.68 -6.33
C GLU A 47 -4.38 6.90 -5.12
N ALA A 48 -4.76 5.82 -4.42
CA ALA A 48 -5.61 5.90 -3.23
C ALA A 48 -4.97 6.67 -2.06
N LEU A 49 -3.64 6.68 -1.99
CA LEU A 49 -2.86 7.44 -1.02
C LEU A 49 -2.52 8.86 -1.50
N GLY A 50 -2.73 9.18 -2.77
CA GLY A 50 -2.38 10.47 -3.38
C GLY A 50 -0.87 10.68 -3.52
N VAL A 51 -0.11 9.60 -3.78
CA VAL A 51 1.35 9.64 -3.93
C VAL A 51 1.75 9.38 -5.37
N THR A 52 2.70 10.18 -5.87
CA THR A 52 3.35 9.93 -7.15
C THR A 52 4.38 8.81 -7.00
N VAL A 53 4.40 7.87 -7.94
CA VAL A 53 5.37 6.78 -7.98
C VAL A 53 6.31 7.00 -9.15
N ASP A 54 7.59 7.22 -8.85
CA ASP A 54 8.62 7.49 -9.86
C ASP A 54 9.25 6.21 -10.43
N SER A 55 9.17 5.11 -9.68
CA SER A 55 9.74 3.82 -10.06
C SER A 55 8.99 2.68 -9.39
N THR A 56 8.87 1.56 -10.09
CA THR A 56 8.28 0.33 -9.58
C THR A 56 9.35 -0.73 -9.29
N LEU A 57 8.94 -1.81 -8.64
CA LEU A 57 9.83 -2.96 -8.43
C LEU A 57 10.30 -3.59 -9.75
N ALA A 58 9.49 -3.51 -10.81
CA ALA A 58 9.84 -4.02 -12.13
C ALA A 58 11.03 -3.25 -12.75
N ASP A 59 11.09 -1.93 -12.54
CA ASP A 59 12.19 -1.09 -13.02
C ASP A 59 13.51 -1.42 -12.32
N ALA A 60 13.44 -1.81 -11.04
CA ALA A 60 14.62 -2.16 -10.25
C ALA A 60 15.23 -3.50 -10.65
N ILE A 61 14.41 -4.48 -11.09
CA ILE A 61 14.87 -5.82 -11.48
C ILE A 61 15.37 -5.84 -12.95
N SER A 62 14.96 -4.85 -13.75
CA SER A 62 15.31 -4.76 -15.18
C SER A 62 16.62 -4.00 -15.46
N ARG A 63 17.37 -3.64 -14.41
CA ARG A 63 18.68 -2.95 -14.48
C ARG A 63 19.80 -3.91 -14.10
#